data_AF-A0AAV0WNJ2-F1
#
_entry.id   AF-A0AAV0WNJ2-F1
#
_cell.length_a   1.000
_cell.length_b   1.000
_cell.length_c   1.000
_cell.angle_alpha   90.00
_cell.angle_beta   90.00
_cell.angle_gamma   90.00
#
_symmetry.space_group_name_H-M   'P 1'
#
loop_
_entity.id
_entity.type
_entity.pdbx_description
1 polymer ?
#
loop_
_entity_poly.entity_id
_entity_poly.type
_entity_poly.pdbx_seq_one_letter_code
_entity_poly.pdbx_strand_id
1 'polypeptide(L)'
;MQKKQMNKISFDTIFSDSQGFKEKLNIKCYDLDLPDHIVVENVFPQQRVRHRKRQFDEQSEPQVLMQGLDKFKVDTFRCVIDQISISLNERFSQNESLIADVQYLHSSYFMNIKNTMPPNALKLIGNFINVDFTVLQNELLSFSRIFPNIIGSISQRTSNLINSTKSKVIETDIEVENDEIRDVKFVNE
;
A
#
# COMPACT_ATOMS: atom_id res chain seq x y z
N MET A 1 -3.35 16.69 8.67
CA MET A 1 -4.18 16.71 9.90
C MET A 1 -5.07 15.45 10.07
N GLN A 2 -5.41 14.69 9.02
CA GLN A 2 -6.33 13.53 9.08
C GLN A 2 -5.72 12.22 9.62
N LYS A 3 -4.46 11.87 9.30
CA LYS A 3 -3.82 10.62 9.81
C LYS A 3 -3.72 10.53 11.34
N LYS A 4 -3.61 11.69 12.02
CA LYS A 4 -3.51 11.77 13.49
C LYS A 4 -4.86 11.52 14.20
N GLN A 5 -5.97 11.63 13.46
CA GLN A 5 -7.33 11.38 13.96
C GLN A 5 -7.73 9.90 13.81
N MET A 6 -7.32 9.22 12.74
CA MET A 6 -7.62 7.79 12.51
C MET A 6 -7.05 6.87 13.60
N ASN A 7 -5.81 7.12 14.05
CA ASN A 7 -5.21 6.34 15.15
C ASN A 7 -5.81 6.67 16.52
N LYS A 8 -6.82 7.54 16.59
CA LYS A 8 -7.45 8.00 17.83
C LYS A 8 -8.81 7.34 18.09
N ILE A 9 -9.35 6.62 17.11
CA ILE A 9 -10.64 5.93 17.26
C ILE A 9 -10.36 4.61 18.00
N SER A 10 -10.33 4.67 19.33
CA SER A 10 -10.30 3.47 20.17
C SER A 10 -11.67 2.80 20.15
N PHE A 11 -11.68 1.46 20.23
CA PHE A 11 -12.91 0.70 20.45
C PHE A 11 -13.65 1.19 21.69
N ASP A 12 -12.92 1.58 22.74
CA ASP A 12 -13.51 2.04 24.00
C ASP A 12 -14.33 3.33 23.80
N THR A 13 -13.86 4.23 22.94
CA THR A 13 -14.59 5.46 22.60
C THR A 13 -15.87 5.13 21.84
N ILE A 14 -15.77 4.29 20.81
CA ILE A 14 -16.95 3.85 20.04
C ILE A 14 -17.96 3.15 20.94
N PHE A 15 -17.48 2.30 21.85
CA PHE A 15 -18.32 1.55 22.77
C PHE A 15 -19.02 2.48 23.77
N SER A 16 -18.29 3.45 24.34
CA SER A 16 -18.86 4.49 25.20
C SER A 16 -19.93 5.31 24.48
N ASP A 17 -19.66 5.74 23.25
CA ASP A 17 -20.61 6.51 22.44
C ASP A 17 -21.86 5.68 22.10
N SER A 18 -21.68 4.38 21.84
CA SER A 18 -22.79 3.45 21.58
C SER A 18 -23.68 3.26 22.80
N GLN A 19 -23.09 3.17 24.00
CA GLN A 19 -23.85 3.12 25.26
C GLN A 19 -24.64 4.42 25.49
N GLY A 20 -24.00 5.57 25.28
CA GLY A 20 -24.67 6.87 25.39
C GLY A 20 -25.79 7.05 24.35
N PHE A 21 -25.63 6.50 23.15
CA PHE A 21 -26.69 6.47 22.13
C PHE A 21 -27.88 5.61 22.57
N LYS A 22 -27.63 4.41 23.10
CA LYS A 22 -28.66 3.52 23.65
C LYS A 22 -29.47 4.21 24.74
N GLU A 23 -28.80 4.87 25.69
CA GLU A 23 -29.46 5.63 26.76
C GLU A 23 -30.35 6.75 26.21
N LYS A 24 -29.82 7.54 25.28
CA LYS A 24 -30.58 8.62 24.61
C LYS A 24 -31.79 8.08 23.84
N LEU A 25 -31.65 6.92 23.21
CA LEU A 25 -32.76 6.27 22.49
C LEU A 25 -33.85 5.82 23.45
N ASN A 26 -33.49 5.15 24.54
CA ASN A 26 -34.46 4.73 25.54
C ASN A 26 -35.21 5.93 26.13
N ILE A 27 -34.52 7.04 26.46
CA ILE A 27 -35.16 8.29 26.89
C ILE A 27 -36.18 8.77 25.85
N LYS A 28 -35.80 8.83 24.58
CA LYS A 28 -36.73 9.22 23.50
C LYS A 28 -37.91 8.25 23.34
N CYS A 29 -37.71 6.95 23.55
CA CYS A 29 -38.80 5.98 23.50
C CYS A 29 -39.81 6.23 24.62
N TYR A 30 -39.35 6.59 25.82
CA TYR A 30 -40.23 7.03 26.92
C TYR A 30 -40.97 8.33 26.58
N ASP A 31 -40.27 9.34 26.01
CA ASP A 31 -40.89 10.62 25.63
C ASP A 31 -42.00 10.47 24.57
N LEU A 32 -41.98 9.39 23.80
CA LEU A 32 -42.94 9.09 22.73
C LEU A 32 -44.14 8.25 23.21
N ASP A 33 -44.27 7.99 24.51
CA ASP A 33 -45.31 7.12 25.10
C ASP A 33 -45.44 5.76 24.38
N LEU A 34 -44.31 5.21 23.91
CA LEU A 34 -44.29 3.89 23.30
C LEU A 34 -44.58 2.83 24.37
N PRO A 35 -45.28 1.74 24.01
CA PRO A 35 -45.54 0.64 24.93
C PRO A 35 -44.27 0.14 25.64
N ASP A 36 -44.37 -0.19 26.94
CA ASP A 36 -43.26 -0.61 27.81
C ASP A 36 -42.43 -1.80 27.32
N HIS A 37 -42.92 -2.55 26.33
CA HIS A 37 -42.20 -3.66 25.71
C HIS A 37 -41.27 -3.23 24.56
N ILE A 38 -41.33 -1.96 24.13
CA ILE A 38 -40.47 -1.37 23.12
C ILE A 38 -39.33 -0.63 23.84
N VAL A 39 -38.34 -1.40 24.30
CA VAL A 39 -37.15 -0.89 25.00
C VAL A 39 -35.90 -1.43 24.31
N VAL A 40 -34.89 -0.58 24.17
CA VAL A 40 -33.58 -1.01 23.70
C VAL A 40 -32.87 -1.75 24.82
N GLU A 41 -32.62 -3.03 24.61
CA GLU A 41 -31.98 -3.91 25.60
C GLU A 41 -30.61 -3.39 26.05
N ASN A 42 -30.33 -3.54 27.34
CA ASN A 42 -29.10 -3.05 27.97
C ASN A 42 -27.91 -4.02 27.85
N VAL A 43 -28.14 -5.24 27.38
CA VAL A 43 -27.16 -6.31 27.36
C VAL A 43 -27.04 -6.85 25.94
N PHE A 44 -25.84 -7.29 25.56
CA PHE A 44 -25.65 -7.95 24.28
C PHE A 44 -26.47 -9.24 24.20
N PRO A 45 -27.06 -9.54 23.03
CA PRO A 45 -27.80 -10.78 22.84
C PRO A 45 -26.89 -11.98 23.03
N GLN A 46 -27.33 -12.93 23.85
CA GLN A 46 -26.61 -14.18 24.06
C GLN A 46 -26.90 -15.16 22.92
N GLN A 47 -25.85 -15.57 22.20
CA GLN A 47 -25.98 -16.59 21.18
C GLN A 47 -26.23 -17.96 21.84
N ARG A 48 -27.27 -18.67 21.40
CA ARG A 48 -27.56 -20.02 21.89
C ARG A 48 -26.57 -21.02 21.28
N VAL A 49 -26.04 -21.94 22.09
CA VAL A 49 -25.25 -23.08 21.59
C VAL A 49 -26.18 -23.95 20.74
N ARG A 50 -25.83 -24.14 19.47
CA ARG A 50 -26.55 -25.07 18.59
C ARG A 50 -25.81 -26.40 18.60
N HIS A 51 -26.53 -27.46 18.92
CA HIS A 51 -26.03 -28.83 18.80
C HIS A 51 -26.66 -29.49 17.57
N ARG A 52 -25.86 -30.12 16.72
CA ARG A 52 -26.42 -30.99 15.67
C ARG A 52 -26.96 -32.27 16.29
N LYS A 53 -27.98 -32.86 15.68
CA LYS A 53 -28.41 -34.23 16.02
C LYS A 53 -27.25 -35.18 15.71
N ARG A 54 -26.90 -36.03 16.69
CA ARG A 54 -25.79 -36.97 16.60
C ARG A 54 -26.27 -38.33 16.11
N GLN A 55 -25.45 -39.04 15.36
CA GLN A 55 -25.62 -40.47 15.11
C GLN A 55 -25.02 -41.29 16.26
N PHE A 56 -25.39 -42.58 16.36
CA PHE A 56 -24.79 -43.50 17.31
C PHE A 56 -23.28 -43.59 17.01
N ASP A 57 -22.45 -43.38 18.03
CA ASP A 57 -20.98 -43.27 17.99
C ASP A 57 -20.36 -41.95 17.47
N GLU A 58 -21.16 -40.93 17.15
CA GLU A 58 -20.60 -39.63 16.72
C GLU A 58 -20.26 -38.71 17.91
N GLN A 59 -18.97 -38.39 18.08
CA GLN A 59 -18.53 -37.27 18.91
C GLN A 59 -18.66 -35.97 18.11
N SER A 60 -19.47 -35.03 18.61
CA SER A 60 -19.61 -33.70 18.02
C SER A 60 -19.20 -32.66 19.05
N GLU A 61 -18.18 -31.89 18.69
CA GLU A 61 -17.75 -30.71 19.43
C GLU A 61 -18.85 -29.63 19.42
N PRO A 62 -19.04 -28.89 20.53
CA PRO A 62 -19.95 -27.76 20.55
C PRO A 62 -19.45 -26.66 19.62
N GLN A 63 -20.40 -25.91 19.05
CA GLN A 63 -20.06 -24.72 18.28
C GLN A 63 -19.39 -23.68 19.20
N VAL A 64 -18.21 -23.19 18.81
CA VAL A 64 -17.56 -22.07 19.51
C VAL A 64 -18.43 -20.83 19.35
N LEU A 65 -18.94 -20.34 20.47
CA LEU A 65 -19.72 -19.10 20.52
C LEU A 65 -18.78 -17.91 20.71
N MET A 66 -18.91 -16.91 19.84
CA MET A 66 -18.26 -15.62 20.06
C MET A 66 -19.06 -14.83 21.09
N GLN A 67 -18.39 -14.20 22.06
CA GLN A 67 -19.04 -13.35 23.04
C GLN A 67 -19.72 -12.16 22.35
N GLY A 68 -20.85 -11.69 22.89
CA GLY A 68 -21.61 -10.59 22.27
C GLY A 68 -20.80 -9.29 22.11
N LEU A 69 -19.91 -8.99 23.06
CA LEU A 69 -18.99 -7.84 22.98
C LEU A 69 -17.96 -8.01 21.85
N ASP A 70 -17.37 -9.19 21.72
CA ASP A 70 -16.40 -9.49 20.66
C ASP A 70 -17.05 -9.43 19.28
N LYS A 71 -18.28 -9.94 19.18
CA LYS A 71 -19.09 -9.82 17.97
C LYS A 71 -19.33 -8.36 17.60
N PHE A 72 -19.79 -7.56 18.57
CA PHE A 72 -20.02 -6.13 18.36
C PHE A 72 -18.74 -5.42 17.90
N LYS A 73 -17.60 -5.74 18.52
CA LYS A 73 -16.29 -5.19 18.12
C LYS A 73 -15.95 -5.51 16.68
N VAL A 74 -16.04 -6.78 16.28
CA VAL A 74 -15.73 -7.23 14.92
C VAL A 74 -16.69 -6.59 13.91
N ASP A 75 -18.00 -6.63 14.18
CA ASP A 75 -19.03 -6.09 13.28
C ASP A 75 -18.87 -4.59 13.08
N THR A 76 -18.53 -3.86 14.15
CA THR A 76 -18.32 -2.41 14.09
C THR A 76 -17.09 -2.06 13.26
N PHE A 77 -15.95 -2.70 13.50
CA PHE A 77 -14.75 -2.44 12.70
C PHE A 77 -14.92 -2.83 11.24
N ARG A 78 -15.65 -3.91 10.96
CA ARG A 78 -16.00 -4.28 9.59
C ARG A 78 -16.79 -3.17 8.91
N CYS A 79 -17.84 -2.67 9.56
CA CYS A 79 -18.64 -1.56 9.03
C CYS A 79 -17.77 -0.31 8.78
N VAL A 80 -16.88 0.03 9.72
CA VAL A 80 -15.95 1.16 9.54
C VAL A 80 -15.04 0.96 8.32
N ILE A 81 -14.48 -0.23 8.13
CA ILE A 81 -13.61 -0.54 6.98
C ILE A 81 -14.41 -0.48 5.67
N ASP A 82 -15.63 -1.03 5.66
CA ASP A 82 -16.51 -1.00 4.50
C ASP A 82 -16.84 0.45 4.12
N GLN A 83 -17.16 1.30 5.09
CA GLN A 83 -17.45 2.72 4.85
C GLN A 83 -16.24 3.52 4.38
N ILE A 84 -15.05 3.25 4.93
CA ILE A 84 -13.81 3.84 4.43
C ILE A 84 -13.59 3.45 2.96
N SER A 85 -13.81 2.18 2.63
CA SER A 85 -13.63 1.67 1.27
C SER A 85 -14.61 2.30 0.29
N ILE A 86 -15.89 2.41 0.67
CA ILE A 86 -16.92 3.08 -0.12
C ILE A 86 -16.55 4.55 -0.33
N SER A 87 -16.24 5.28 0.74
CA SER A 87 -15.90 6.70 0.67
C SER A 87 -14.68 6.97 -0.22
N LEU A 88 -13.65 6.13 -0.13
CA LEU A 88 -12.48 6.23 -1.01
C LEU A 88 -12.84 5.94 -2.47
N ASN A 89 -13.60 4.88 -2.73
CA ASN A 89 -14.01 4.52 -4.08
C ASN A 89 -14.87 5.62 -4.70
N GLU A 90 -15.86 6.15 -3.98
CA GLU A 90 -16.69 7.26 -4.45
C GLU A 90 -15.86 8.48 -4.82
N ARG A 91 -14.91 8.86 -3.96
CA ARG A 91 -14.07 10.06 -4.16
C ARG A 91 -13.09 9.93 -5.33
N PHE A 92 -12.57 8.72 -5.57
CA PHE A 92 -11.53 8.50 -6.57
C PHE A 92 -12.02 7.86 -7.86
N SER A 93 -13.24 7.32 -7.90
CA SER A 93 -13.86 6.71 -9.10
C SER A 93 -13.83 7.64 -10.32
N GLN A 94 -14.11 8.93 -10.12
CA GLN A 94 -14.15 9.91 -11.21
C GLN A 94 -12.76 10.20 -11.82
N ASN A 95 -11.69 9.86 -11.10
CA ASN A 95 -10.31 10.14 -11.50
C ASN A 95 -9.51 8.86 -11.76
N GLU A 96 -10.18 7.74 -12.02
CA GLU A 96 -9.54 6.43 -12.21
C GLU A 96 -8.46 6.46 -13.30
N SER A 97 -8.75 7.13 -14.42
CA SER A 97 -7.82 7.28 -15.54
C SER A 97 -6.58 8.11 -15.19
N LEU A 98 -6.74 9.16 -14.36
CA LEU A 98 -5.61 9.95 -13.85
C LEU A 98 -4.77 9.14 -12.86
N ILE A 99 -5.42 8.37 -11.98
CA ILE A 99 -4.73 7.49 -11.02
C ILE A 99 -3.91 6.43 -11.77
N ALA A 100 -4.48 5.86 -12.84
CA ALA A 100 -3.80 4.92 -13.70
C ALA A 100 -2.59 5.52 -14.43
N ASP A 101 -2.60 6.82 -14.74
CA ASP A 101 -1.42 7.50 -15.28
C ASP A 101 -0.38 7.78 -14.18
N VAL A 102 -0.82 8.26 -13.00
CA VAL A 102 0.06 8.63 -11.88
C VAL A 102 0.77 7.43 -11.26
N GLN A 103 0.18 6.22 -11.31
CA GLN A 103 0.83 5.02 -10.77
C GLN A 103 2.21 4.77 -11.41
N TYR A 104 2.38 5.14 -12.68
CA TYR A 104 3.65 4.98 -13.40
C TYR A 104 4.73 5.95 -12.92
N LEU A 105 4.37 7.02 -12.20
CA LEU A 105 5.33 7.94 -11.59
C LEU A 105 5.87 7.40 -10.25
N HIS A 106 5.27 6.34 -9.71
CA HIS A 106 5.74 5.75 -8.47
C HIS A 106 6.95 4.83 -8.74
N SER A 107 8.01 5.07 -7.96
CA SER A 107 9.33 4.47 -8.13
C SER A 107 9.35 2.94 -8.10
N SER A 108 8.43 2.31 -7.35
CA SER A 108 8.33 0.84 -7.29
C SER A 108 8.02 0.19 -8.64
N TYR A 109 7.42 0.92 -9.58
CA TYR A 109 7.05 0.38 -10.88
C TYR A 109 8.14 0.59 -11.94
N PHE A 110 9.19 1.37 -11.64
CA PHE A 110 10.21 1.77 -12.61
C PHE A 110 10.98 0.58 -13.21
N MET A 111 11.15 -0.51 -12.45
CA MET A 111 11.84 -1.71 -12.94
C MET A 111 11.15 -2.35 -14.14
N ASN A 112 9.82 -2.20 -14.27
CA ASN A 112 9.03 -2.88 -15.29
C ASN A 112 8.39 -1.94 -16.32
N ILE A 113 8.53 -0.62 -16.18
CA ILE A 113 7.86 0.41 -17.01
C ILE A 113 7.97 0.12 -18.51
N LYS A 114 9.13 -0.30 -19.01
CA LYS A 114 9.36 -0.51 -20.45
C LYS A 114 8.44 -1.59 -21.06
N ASN A 115 8.06 -2.59 -20.28
CA ASN A 115 7.26 -3.72 -20.76
C ASN A 115 5.77 -3.58 -20.39
N THR A 116 5.44 -2.74 -19.41
CA THR A 116 4.09 -2.67 -18.81
C THR A 116 3.33 -1.39 -19.15
N MET A 117 3.97 -0.40 -19.76
CA MET A 117 3.33 0.88 -20.07
C MET A 117 2.55 0.82 -21.39
N PRO A 118 1.23 1.09 -21.39
CA PRO A 118 0.44 1.13 -22.61
C PRO A 118 0.80 2.36 -23.47
N PRO A 119 0.57 2.31 -24.80
CA PRO A 119 0.98 3.38 -25.72
C PRO A 119 0.30 4.73 -25.44
N ASN A 120 -0.90 4.71 -24.86
CA ASN A 120 -1.66 5.91 -24.50
C ASN A 120 -1.45 6.38 -23.05
N ALA A 121 -0.48 5.81 -22.32
CA ALA A 121 -0.21 6.20 -20.95
C ALA A 121 0.22 7.67 -20.85
N LEU A 122 -0.10 8.31 -19.71
CA LEU A 122 0.26 9.70 -19.38
C LEU A 122 -0.40 10.76 -20.27
N LYS A 123 -1.34 10.38 -21.13
CA LYS A 123 -2.02 11.31 -22.04
C LYS A 123 -2.82 12.37 -21.27
N LEU A 124 -3.48 11.99 -20.18
CA LEU A 124 -4.23 12.94 -19.36
C LEU A 124 -3.29 13.92 -18.66
N ILE A 125 -2.19 13.40 -18.11
CA ILE A 125 -1.16 14.23 -17.48
C ILE A 125 -0.58 15.20 -18.50
N GLY A 126 -0.19 14.72 -19.68
CA GLY A 126 0.32 15.54 -20.80
C GLY A 126 -0.64 16.67 -21.18
N ASN A 127 -1.95 16.38 -21.26
CA ASN A 127 -2.97 17.40 -21.51
C ASN A 127 -3.04 18.46 -20.40
N PHE A 128 -2.90 18.07 -19.12
CA PHE A 128 -2.91 19.02 -18.00
C PHE A 128 -1.68 19.95 -17.98
N ILE A 129 -0.51 19.42 -18.33
CA ILE A 129 0.75 20.17 -18.34
C ILE A 129 1.03 20.83 -19.69
N ASN A 130 0.17 20.61 -20.69
CA ASN A 130 0.32 21.09 -22.06
C ASN A 130 1.67 20.65 -22.71
N VAL A 131 2.05 19.40 -22.47
CA VAL A 131 3.26 18.77 -23.03
C VAL A 131 2.85 17.51 -23.79
N ASP A 132 3.51 17.23 -24.91
CA ASP A 132 3.26 16.01 -25.66
C ASP A 132 3.58 14.76 -24.82
N PHE A 133 2.62 13.83 -24.77
CA PHE A 133 2.70 12.63 -23.94
C PHE A 133 3.84 11.70 -24.39
N THR A 134 4.23 11.73 -25.67
CA THR A 134 5.36 10.92 -26.17
C THR A 134 6.69 11.35 -25.55
N VAL A 135 6.90 12.66 -25.39
CA VAL A 135 8.09 13.23 -24.75
C VAL A 135 8.14 12.81 -23.29
N LEU A 136 7.00 12.91 -22.59
CA LEU A 136 6.90 12.55 -21.18
C LEU A 136 7.17 11.04 -20.94
N GLN A 137 6.64 10.18 -21.81
CA GLN A 137 6.93 8.74 -21.76
C GLN A 137 8.42 8.44 -21.94
N ASN A 138 9.07 9.10 -22.90
CA ASN A 138 10.50 8.91 -23.18
C ASN A 138 11.37 9.42 -22.02
N GLU A 139 11.01 10.53 -21.42
CA GLU A 139 11.71 11.07 -20.24
C GLU A 139 11.55 10.15 -19.04
N LEU A 140 10.33 9.66 -18.77
CA LEU A 140 10.08 8.69 -17.70
C LEU A 140 10.87 7.39 -17.90
N LEU A 141 10.96 6.90 -19.15
CA LEU A 141 11.78 5.74 -19.52
C LEU A 141 13.28 5.99 -19.33
N SER A 142 13.73 7.22 -19.56
CA SER A 142 15.13 7.60 -19.34
C SER A 142 15.43 7.70 -17.85
N PHE A 143 14.52 8.33 -17.09
CA PHE A 143 14.63 8.48 -15.65
C PHE A 143 14.62 7.13 -14.93
N SER A 144 13.75 6.20 -15.32
CA SER A 144 13.68 4.87 -14.70
C SER A 144 14.99 4.08 -14.79
N ARG A 145 15.79 4.29 -15.85
CA ARG A 145 17.13 3.69 -15.99
C ARG A 145 18.17 4.31 -15.06
N ILE A 146 18.05 5.62 -14.82
CA ILE A 146 19.00 6.38 -13.99
C ILE A 146 18.66 6.21 -12.51
N PHE A 147 17.38 6.06 -12.18
CA PHE A 147 16.84 6.03 -10.83
C PHE A 147 17.56 5.06 -9.85
N PRO A 148 17.91 3.81 -10.23
CA PRO A 148 18.64 2.90 -9.34
C PRO A 148 20.01 3.46 -8.91
N ASN A 149 20.66 4.23 -9.78
CA ASN A 149 21.95 4.87 -9.49
C ASN A 149 21.81 6.07 -8.55
N ILE A 150 20.61 6.63 -8.38
CA ILE A 150 20.36 7.78 -7.49
C ILE A 150 20.11 7.32 -6.05
N ILE A 151 19.38 6.20 -5.88
CA ILE A 151 18.86 5.73 -4.58
C ILE A 151 19.78 4.76 -3.85
N GLY A 152 20.79 4.20 -4.53
CA GLY A 152 21.79 3.36 -3.89
C GLY A 152 22.57 4.08 -2.78
N SER A 153 23.21 3.30 -1.90
CA SER A 153 24.11 3.83 -0.87
C SER A 153 25.28 4.60 -1.49
N ILE A 154 25.93 5.51 -0.74
CA ILE A 154 27.12 6.24 -1.23
C ILE A 154 28.12 5.26 -1.84
N SER A 155 28.41 4.13 -1.18
CA SER A 155 29.34 3.13 -1.66
C SER A 155 28.93 2.52 -3.01
N GLN A 156 27.63 2.23 -3.20
CA GLN A 156 27.12 1.74 -4.49
C GLN A 156 27.24 2.79 -5.59
N ARG A 157 26.97 4.06 -5.28
CA ARG A 157 27.08 5.16 -6.24
C ARG A 157 28.52 5.39 -6.66
N THR A 158 29.45 5.41 -5.70
CA THR A 158 30.89 5.57 -5.96
C THR A 158 31.44 4.41 -6.79
N SER A 159 31.06 3.16 -6.48
CA SER A 159 31.45 2.00 -7.28
C SER A 159 30.92 2.05 -8.71
N ASN A 160 29.66 2.45 -8.91
CA ASN A 160 29.07 2.57 -10.25
C ASN A 160 29.77 3.66 -11.09
N LEU A 161 30.16 4.78 -10.47
CA LEU A 161 30.94 5.85 -11.11
C LEU A 161 32.34 5.37 -11.52
N ILE A 162 33.07 4.69 -10.62
CA ILE A 162 34.40 4.14 -10.91
C ILE A 162 34.36 3.09 -12.04
N ASN A 163 33.32 2.25 -12.06
CA ASN A 163 33.14 1.26 -13.12
C ASN A 163 32.81 1.92 -14.46
N SER A 164 31.97 2.95 -14.47
CA SER A 164 31.67 3.73 -15.69
C SER A 164 32.90 4.44 -16.25
N THR A 165 33.81 4.93 -15.40
CA THR A 165 35.05 5.56 -15.86
C THR A 165 36.05 4.54 -16.39
N LYS A 166 36.14 3.35 -15.80
CA LYS A 166 36.98 2.26 -16.36
C LYS A 166 36.57 1.86 -17.78
N SER A 167 35.27 1.77 -18.06
CA SER A 167 34.79 1.44 -19.41
C SER A 167 35.12 2.51 -20.46
N LYS A 168 35.31 3.78 -20.07
CA LYS A 168 35.68 4.86 -20.99
C LYS A 168 37.19 4.98 -21.25
N VAL A 169 38.02 4.48 -20.35
CA VAL A 169 39.50 4.58 -20.46
C VAL A 169 40.07 3.50 -21.39
N ILE A 170 39.33 2.44 -21.70
CA ILE A 170 39.80 1.34 -22.56
C ILE A 170 39.73 1.70 -24.06
N GLU A 171 39.05 2.78 -24.46
CA GLU A 171 38.88 3.17 -25.87
C GLU A 171 39.91 4.20 -26.39
N THR A 172 40.95 4.54 -25.62
CA THR A 172 42.02 5.42 -26.14
C THR A 172 43.38 4.74 -26.06
N ASP A 173 43.82 4.29 -27.24
CA ASP A 173 45.17 4.16 -27.76
C ASP A 173 46.26 3.52 -26.88
N ILE A 174 46.64 2.29 -27.25
CA ILE A 174 48.05 1.88 -27.22
C ILE A 174 48.38 1.22 -28.57
N GLU A 175 48.66 2.05 -29.57
CA GLU A 175 49.70 1.73 -30.56
C GLU A 175 51.01 2.25 -30.00
N VAL A 176 51.89 1.37 -29.51
CA VAL A 176 53.34 1.65 -29.49
C VAL A 176 54.09 0.36 -29.82
N GLU A 177 54.99 0.54 -30.77
CA GLU A 177 55.81 -0.41 -31.50
C GLU A 177 56.68 -1.32 -30.63
N ASN A 178 56.93 -2.51 -31.20
CA ASN A 178 58.05 -3.36 -30.83
C ASN A 178 59.36 -2.60 -31.07
N ASP A 179 60.17 -2.47 -30.03
CA ASP A 179 61.62 -2.39 -30.20
C ASP A 179 62.30 -3.35 -29.22
N GLU A 180 62.94 -4.35 -29.80
CA GLU A 180 63.94 -5.20 -29.17
C GLU A 180 65.11 -4.34 -28.68
N ILE A 181 65.75 -4.70 -27.54
CA ILE A 181 67.20 -5.01 -27.45
C ILE A 181 67.73 -5.04 -25.99
N ARG A 182 68.22 -6.24 -25.65
CA ARG A 182 69.45 -6.64 -24.92
C ARG A 182 69.61 -6.39 -23.41
N ASP A 183 69.63 -7.53 -22.71
CA ASP A 183 70.66 -7.99 -21.78
C ASP A 183 71.65 -6.96 -21.23
N VAL A 184 71.56 -6.71 -19.91
CA VAL A 184 72.74 -6.50 -19.07
C VAL A 184 72.55 -7.25 -17.76
N LYS A 185 73.32 -8.34 -17.60
CA LYS A 185 73.62 -8.96 -16.30
C LYS A 185 74.45 -7.98 -15.48
N PHE A 186 74.10 -7.75 -14.22
CA PHE A 186 75.09 -7.50 -13.18
C PHE A 186 74.74 -8.28 -11.91
N VAL A 187 75.76 -8.99 -11.45
CA VAL A 187 75.86 -9.87 -10.29
C VAL A 187 76.81 -9.18 -9.30
N ASN A 188 76.61 -9.47 -8.01
CA ASN A 188 77.42 -9.13 -6.82
C ASN A 188 77.13 -7.74 -6.21
N GLU A 189 76.97 -7.60 -4.89
CA GLU A 189 77.50 -8.33 -3.72
C GLU A 189 76.42 -8.57 -2.63
#